data_AF-A0AA40CP46-F1
#
_entry.id   AF-A0AA40CP46-F1
#
_cell.length_a   1.000
_cell.length_b   1.000
_cell.length_c   1.000
_cell.angle_alpha   90.00
_cell.angle_beta   90.00
_cell.angle_gamma   90.00
#
_symmetry.space_group_name_H-M   'P 1'
#
loop_
_entity.id
_entity.type
_entity.pdbx_description
1 polymer ?
#
loop_
_entity_poly.entity_id
_entity_poly.type
_entity_poly.pdbx_seq_one_letter_code
_entity_poly.pdbx_strand_id
1 'polypeptide(L)'
;MKATYCPHCNVTFRTPGALTRHIERISRPFSCPQEGCTFRGASNRDLKRHLASNVHPESSAAVLFCPVAGCKYARTSGKGFSRRDHLKRHVRTRHPGIHQRGSSSSQPEGNGSASCGDSDDL
;
A
#
# COMPACT_ATOMS: atom_id res chain seq x y z
N MET A 1 -32.17 -29.51 18.99
CA MET A 1 -31.18 -28.43 18.84
C MET A 1 -30.60 -28.53 17.43
N LYS A 2 -30.72 -27.49 16.59
CA LYS A 2 -30.25 -27.51 15.19
C LYS A 2 -28.76 -27.15 15.17
N ALA A 3 -27.89 -28.10 14.81
CA ALA A 3 -26.46 -27.85 14.70
C ALA A 3 -26.19 -26.99 13.45
N THR A 4 -25.47 -25.88 13.61
CA THR A 4 -25.11 -24.99 12.52
C THR A 4 -23.65 -25.24 12.13
N TYR A 5 -23.41 -25.82 10.96
CA TYR A 5 -22.07 -26.15 10.45
C TYR A 5 -21.63 -25.16 9.37
N CYS A 6 -20.32 -24.95 9.25
CA CYS A 6 -19.75 -24.08 8.24
C CYS A 6 -19.58 -24.80 6.90
N PRO A 7 -20.13 -24.30 5.78
CA PRO A 7 -20.02 -24.95 4.46
C PRO A 7 -18.61 -24.88 3.86
N HIS A 8 -17.71 -24.07 4.42
CA HIS A 8 -16.37 -23.84 3.89
C HIS A 8 -15.25 -24.58 4.63
N CYS A 9 -15.51 -25.07 5.85
CA CYS A 9 -14.51 -25.77 6.66
C CYS A 9 -15.08 -26.87 7.57
N ASN A 10 -16.38 -27.16 7.43
CA ASN A 10 -17.10 -28.24 8.12
C ASN A 10 -17.04 -28.20 9.66
N VAL A 11 -16.70 -27.05 10.25
CA VAL A 11 -16.71 -26.85 11.71
C VAL A 11 -18.14 -26.68 12.21
N THR A 12 -18.48 -27.34 13.31
CA THR A 12 -19.81 -27.30 13.94
C THR A 12 -19.86 -26.27 15.07
N PHE A 13 -20.94 -25.49 15.11
CA PHE A 13 -21.19 -24.48 16.13
C PHE A 13 -22.46 -24.79 16.90
N ARG A 14 -22.45 -24.49 18.20
CA ARG A 14 -23.61 -24.66 19.09
C ARG A 14 -24.66 -23.56 18.93
N THR A 15 -24.29 -22.43 18.32
CA THR A 15 -25.18 -21.28 18.12
C THR A 15 -24.99 -20.66 16.72
N PRO A 16 -26.07 -20.16 16.10
CA PRO A 16 -25.99 -19.50 14.79
C PRO A 16 -25.12 -18.24 14.80
N GLY A 17 -25.14 -17.46 15.89
CA GLY A 17 -24.27 -16.28 16.01
C GLY A 17 -22.77 -16.61 16.01
N ALA A 18 -22.37 -17.77 16.54
CA ALA A 18 -21.00 -18.24 16.45
C ALA A 18 -20.62 -18.68 15.02
N LEU A 19 -21.56 -19.29 14.28
CA LEU A 19 -21.37 -19.60 12.86
C LEU A 19 -21.23 -18.31 12.03
N THR A 20 -22.09 -17.31 12.20
CA THR A 20 -22.00 -16.04 11.46
C THR A 20 -20.66 -15.36 11.68
N ARG A 21 -20.22 -15.20 12.93
CA ARG A 21 -18.91 -14.61 13.25
C ARG A 21 -17.73 -15.45 12.75
N HIS A 22 -17.90 -16.76 12.70
CA HIS A 22 -16.92 -17.65 12.08
C HIS A 22 -16.85 -17.43 10.56
N ILE A 23 -18.00 -17.40 9.89
CA ILE A 23 -18.12 -17.12 8.44
C ILE A 23 -17.49 -15.76 8.14
N GLU A 24 -17.81 -14.69 8.86
CA GLU A 24 -17.18 -13.37 8.67
C GLU A 24 -15.65 -13.42 8.77
N ARG A 25 -15.11 -14.23 9.70
CA ARG A 25 -13.67 -14.37 9.90
C ARG A 25 -12.99 -15.15 8.76
N ILE A 26 -13.63 -16.22 8.28
CA ILE A 26 -13.09 -17.04 7.18
C ILE A 26 -13.39 -16.45 5.81
N SER A 27 -14.47 -15.67 5.71
CA SER A 27 -14.97 -14.99 4.51
C SER A 27 -14.10 -13.80 4.15
N ARG A 28 -12.96 -13.61 4.83
CA ARG A 28 -11.81 -12.85 4.30
C ARG A 28 -11.52 -13.35 2.88
N PRO A 29 -12.16 -12.77 1.85
CA PRO A 29 -12.24 -13.39 0.54
C PRO A 29 -10.93 -13.21 -0.23
N PHE A 30 -10.06 -12.35 0.29
CA PHE A 30 -8.84 -11.94 -0.33
C PHE A 30 -7.66 -12.70 0.28
N SER A 31 -7.56 -13.99 -0.06
CA SER A 31 -6.37 -14.80 0.20
C SER A 31 -5.27 -14.50 -0.80
N CYS A 32 -4.02 -14.64 -0.39
CA CYS A 32 -2.91 -14.60 -1.32
C CYS A 32 -2.95 -15.81 -2.27
N PRO A 33 -2.83 -15.63 -3.60
CA PRO A 33 -2.74 -16.73 -4.56
C PRO A 33 -1.36 -17.41 -4.60
N GLN A 34 -0.37 -16.96 -3.83
CA GLN A 34 0.95 -17.57 -3.84
C GLN A 34 1.03 -18.82 -2.96
N GLU A 35 1.67 -19.86 -3.50
CA GLU A 35 1.84 -21.16 -2.86
C GLU A 35 2.64 -21.02 -1.56
N GLY A 36 2.11 -21.57 -0.46
CA GLY A 36 2.71 -21.45 0.87
C GLY A 36 2.44 -20.14 1.61
N CYS A 37 1.68 -19.19 1.02
CA CYS A 37 1.33 -17.95 1.71
C CYS A 37 0.02 -18.07 2.51
N THR A 38 0.10 -17.86 3.82
CA THR A 38 -1.07 -17.92 4.72
C THR A 38 -1.79 -16.57 4.89
N PHE A 39 -1.43 -15.57 4.09
CA PHE A 39 -2.02 -14.23 4.21
C PHE A 39 -3.49 -14.21 3.75
N ARG A 40 -4.35 -13.63 4.59
CA ARG A 40 -5.77 -13.35 4.28
C ARG A 40 -6.12 -11.93 4.66
N GLY A 41 -6.48 -11.10 3.68
CA GLY A 41 -6.92 -9.73 3.87
C GLY A 41 -8.42 -9.64 4.19
N ALA A 42 -8.82 -8.63 4.97
CA ALA A 42 -10.22 -8.29 5.16
C ALA A 42 -10.80 -7.51 3.96
N SER A 43 -9.92 -6.87 3.18
CA SER A 43 -10.30 -6.09 1.99
C SER A 43 -9.37 -6.39 0.80
N ASN A 44 -9.85 -6.09 -0.41
CA ASN A 44 -9.03 -6.21 -1.63
C ASN A 44 -7.78 -5.32 -1.54
N ARG A 45 -7.89 -4.16 -0.89
CA ARG A 45 -6.77 -3.25 -0.64
C ARG A 45 -5.66 -3.90 0.19
N ASP A 46 -6.02 -4.72 1.18
CA ASP A 46 -5.05 -5.43 2.00
C ASP A 46 -4.29 -6.47 1.19
N LEU A 47 -5.00 -7.22 0.34
CA LEU A 47 -4.38 -8.19 -0.57
C LEU A 47 -3.49 -7.51 -1.60
N LYS A 48 -3.94 -6.44 -2.25
CA LYS A 48 -3.11 -5.67 -3.19
C LYS A 48 -1.84 -5.15 -2.54
N ARG A 49 -1.94 -4.61 -1.31
CA ARG A 49 -0.77 -4.16 -0.55
C ARG A 49 0.18 -5.30 -0.19
N HIS A 50 -0.37 -6.46 0.18
CA HIS A 50 0.42 -7.65 0.48
C HIS A 50 1.13 -8.17 -0.77
N LEU A 51 0.43 -8.24 -1.90
CA LEU A 51 1.01 -8.61 -3.19
C LEU A 51 2.08 -7.63 -3.63
N ALA A 52 1.89 -6.33 -3.43
CA ALA A 52 2.88 -5.28 -3.73
C ALA A 52 3.97 -5.13 -2.65
N SER A 53 4.15 -6.12 -1.78
CA SER A 53 5.23 -6.14 -0.80
C SER A 53 6.27 -7.18 -1.18
N ASN A 54 7.51 -6.99 -0.72
CA ASN A 54 8.62 -7.92 -0.95
C ASN A 54 8.48 -9.27 -0.19
N VAL A 55 7.25 -9.67 0.16
CA VAL A 55 6.95 -10.97 0.80
C VAL A 55 7.02 -12.09 -0.25
N HIS A 56 6.73 -11.79 -1.51
CA HIS A 56 6.84 -12.72 -2.62
C HIS A 56 8.04 -12.37 -3.48
N PRO A 57 8.89 -13.34 -3.85
CA PRO A 57 10.12 -13.08 -4.62
C PRO A 57 9.85 -12.48 -6.00
N GLU A 58 8.69 -12.79 -6.60
CA GLU A 58 8.26 -12.21 -7.88
C GLU A 58 7.77 -10.76 -7.75
N SER A 59 7.36 -10.36 -6.55
CA SER A 59 6.95 -8.98 -6.28
C SER A 59 8.16 -8.14 -5.92
N SER A 60 8.85 -7.65 -6.95
CA SER A 60 9.89 -6.64 -6.83
C SER A 60 9.27 -5.27 -6.49
N ALA A 61 8.74 -5.14 -5.28
CA ALA A 61 8.17 -3.88 -4.82
C ALA A 61 9.28 -2.83 -4.74
N ALA A 62 9.07 -1.70 -5.43
CA ALA A 62 9.99 -0.59 -5.42
C ALA A 62 10.32 -0.17 -3.98
N VAL A 63 11.59 -0.37 -3.59
CA VAL A 63 12.09 0.00 -2.27
C VAL A 63 12.24 1.53 -2.21
N LEU A 64 11.63 2.15 -1.21
CA LEU A 64 11.65 3.59 -0.99
C LEU A 64 12.71 3.95 0.03
N PHE A 65 13.63 4.84 -0.32
CA PHE A 65 14.72 5.27 0.56
C PHE A 65 14.43 6.61 1.22
N CYS A 66 15.03 6.85 2.38
CA CYS A 66 15.04 8.16 3.02
C CYS A 66 15.86 9.15 2.18
N PRO A 67 15.35 10.37 1.91
CA PRO A 67 16.08 11.39 1.15
C PRO A 67 17.20 12.05 1.94
N VAL A 68 17.23 11.88 3.27
CA VAL A 68 18.24 12.51 4.13
C VAL A 68 19.57 11.76 4.02
N ALA A 69 20.58 12.42 3.46
CA ALA A 69 21.94 11.87 3.38
C ALA A 69 22.48 11.57 4.79
N GLY A 70 23.18 10.44 4.93
CA GLY A 70 23.67 9.96 6.24
C GLY A 70 22.61 9.30 7.13
N CYS A 71 21.34 9.27 6.73
CA CYS A 71 20.34 8.47 7.43
C CYS A 71 20.59 6.98 7.20
N LYS A 72 20.39 6.17 8.24
CA LYS A 72 20.46 4.69 8.18
C LYS A 72 19.56 4.08 7.10
N TYR A 73 18.50 4.79 6.70
CA TYR A 73 17.56 4.35 5.67
C TYR A 73 17.74 5.07 4.33
N ALA A 74 18.86 5.80 4.17
CA ALA A 74 19.21 6.45 2.92
C ALA A 74 19.61 5.42 1.86
N ARG A 75 19.60 5.85 0.59
CA ARG A 75 19.99 5.01 -0.54
C ARG A 75 21.41 4.44 -0.39
N THR A 76 22.31 5.21 0.23
CA THR A 76 23.70 4.80 0.49
C THR A 76 23.81 3.65 1.51
N SER A 77 22.81 3.45 2.36
CA SER A 77 22.82 2.41 3.39
C SER A 77 22.20 1.08 2.93
N GLY A 78 21.59 1.03 1.73
CA GLY A 78 20.94 -0.16 1.16
C GLY A 78 19.66 -0.61 1.88
N LYS A 79 19.32 -0.04 3.05
CA LYS A 79 18.12 -0.38 3.83
C LYS A 79 17.00 0.61 3.54
N GLY A 80 16.02 0.22 2.73
CA GLY A 80 14.85 1.04 2.44
C GLY A 80 13.55 0.50 3.01
N PHE A 81 12.46 1.22 2.73
CA PHE A 81 11.11 0.87 3.13
C PHE A 81 10.36 0.28 1.95
N SER A 82 9.67 -0.85 2.15
CA SER A 82 8.73 -1.39 1.17
C SER A 82 7.43 -0.59 1.07
N ARG A 83 7.19 0.35 1.99
CA ARG A 83 5.91 1.07 2.12
C ARG A 83 6.09 2.58 2.28
N ARG A 84 5.33 3.35 1.49
CA ARG A 84 5.37 4.82 1.48
C ARG A 84 4.94 5.43 2.81
N ASP A 85 3.93 4.88 3.48
CA ASP A 85 3.45 5.39 4.76
C ASP A 85 4.47 5.20 5.89
N HIS A 86 5.22 4.10 5.87
CA HIS A 86 6.32 3.87 6.82
C HIS A 86 7.44 4.89 6.63
N LEU A 87 7.82 5.14 5.38
CA LEU A 87 8.81 6.16 5.04
C LEU A 87 8.33 7.57 5.45
N LYS A 88 7.09 7.95 5.12
CA LYS A 88 6.53 9.26 5.52
C LYS A 88 6.56 9.45 7.03
N ARG A 89 6.12 8.44 7.80
CA ARG A 89 6.16 8.48 9.27
C ARG A 89 7.60 8.55 9.79
N HIS A 90 8.53 7.79 9.21
CA HIS A 90 9.94 7.84 9.57
C HIS A 90 10.50 9.26 9.40
N VAL A 91 10.31 9.87 8.22
CA VAL A 91 10.81 11.23 7.96
C VAL A 91 10.18 12.23 8.93
N ARG A 92 8.85 12.21 9.12
CA ARG A 92 8.19 13.13 10.06
C ARG A 92 8.73 13.05 11.49
N THR A 93 9.02 11.84 11.96
CA THR A 93 9.41 11.60 13.37
C THR A 93 10.90 11.67 13.63
N ARG A 94 11.74 11.38 12.62
CA ARG A 94 13.20 11.35 12.74
C ARG A 94 13.89 12.51 12.04
N HIS A 95 13.18 13.21 11.17
CA HIS A 95 13.66 14.36 10.39
C HIS A 95 12.58 15.46 10.36
N PRO A 96 12.24 16.06 11.53
CA PRO A 96 11.29 17.16 11.58
C PRO A 96 11.75 18.30 10.66
N GLY A 97 10.85 18.78 9.79
CA GLY A 97 11.15 19.82 8.79
C GLY A 97 11.53 19.30 7.40
N ILE A 98 11.84 18.02 7.23
CA ILE A 98 12.06 17.43 5.89
C ILE A 98 10.70 17.01 5.30
N HIS A 99 10.18 17.81 4.37
CA HIS A 99 9.01 17.44 3.56
C HIS A 99 9.48 16.69 2.31
N GLN A 100 9.03 15.44 2.17
CA GLN A 100 9.37 14.58 1.02
C GLN A 100 8.91 15.26 -0.29
N ARG A 101 9.88 15.77 -1.08
CA ARG A 101 9.69 16.11 -2.49
C ARG A 101 9.54 14.79 -3.25
N GLY A 102 8.31 14.29 -3.31
CA GLY A 102 7.96 13.21 -4.22
C GLY A 102 8.28 13.68 -5.64
N SER A 103 8.79 12.77 -6.47
CA SER A 103 9.09 12.98 -7.88
C SER A 103 7.93 13.68 -8.61
N SER A 104 8.01 15.00 -8.70
CA SER A 104 7.36 15.82 -9.70
C SER A 104 8.47 16.62 -10.33
N SER A 105 8.76 16.25 -11.57
CA SER A 105 9.48 16.98 -12.60
C SER A 105 9.74 18.44 -12.21
N SER A 106 11.00 18.78 -11.96
CA SER A 106 11.40 20.17 -11.88
C SER A 106 11.17 20.78 -13.26
N GLN A 107 10.20 21.68 -13.36
CA GLN A 107 10.25 22.73 -14.37
C GLN A 107 11.57 23.49 -14.21
N PRO A 108 12.25 23.88 -15.30
CA PRO A 108 12.94 25.14 -15.34
C PRO A 108 11.95 26.23 -15.76
N GLU A 109 11.92 27.27 -14.95
CA GLU A 109 11.32 28.57 -15.21
C GLU A 109 11.93 29.15 -16.50
N GLY A 110 11.10 29.60 -17.43
CA GLY A 110 11.53 30.32 -18.63
C GLY A 110 10.47 31.35 -18.99
N ASN A 111 10.75 32.62 -18.66
CA ASN A 111 9.94 33.74 -19.11
C ASN A 111 10.00 33.84 -20.65
N GLY A 112 8.89 34.25 -21.27
CA GLY A 112 8.82 34.49 -22.70
C GLY A 112 7.43 34.97 -23.11
N SER A 113 7.27 36.29 -23.11
CA SER A 113 6.11 37.02 -23.60
C SER A 113 5.85 36.70 -25.09
N ALA A 114 4.62 36.37 -25.46
CA ALA A 114 4.15 36.47 -26.84
C ALA A 114 2.63 36.76 -26.86
N SER A 115 2.32 37.98 -27.25
CA SER A 115 1.00 38.54 -27.52
C SER A 115 0.31 37.77 -28.64
N CYS A 116 -0.95 37.34 -28.46
CA CYS A 116 -1.86 37.13 -29.58
C CYS A 116 -2.82 38.31 -29.64
N GLY A 117 -2.77 39.02 -30.77
CA GLY A 117 -3.61 40.18 -31.04
C GLY A 117 -5.00 39.79 -31.53
N ASP A 118 -5.93 40.70 -31.26
CA ASP A 118 -7.20 40.96 -31.93
C ASP A 118 -7.21 40.63 -33.42
N SER A 119 -8.31 40.03 -33.90
CA SER A 119 -8.98 40.46 -35.12
C SER A 119 -10.45 39.99 -35.11
N ASP A 120 -11.32 40.97 -35.29
CA ASP A 120 -12.76 41.00 -35.17
C ASP A 120 -13.58 40.06 -36.07
N ASP A 121 -14.78 39.81 -35.55
CA ASP A 121 -15.98 39.21 -36.12
C ASP A 121 -16.51 39.99 -37.33
N LEU A 122 -16.67 39.32 -38.49
CA LEU A 122 -17.61 39.69 -39.57
C LEU A 122 -17.86 38.53 -40.53
#